data_AF-A0A7Y2KJU3-F1
#
_entry.id   AF-A0A7Y2KJU3-F1
#
_cell.length_a   1.000
_cell.length_b   1.000
_cell.length_c   1.000
_cell.angle_alpha   90.00
_cell.angle_beta   90.00
_cell.angle_gamma   90.00
#
_symmetry.space_group_name_H-M   'P 1'
#
loop_
_entity.id
_entity.type
_entity.pdbx_description
1 polymer ?
#
loop_
_entity_poly.entity_id
_entity_poly.type
_entity_poly.pdbx_seq_one_letter_code
_entity_poly.pdbx_strand_id
1 'polypeptide(L)'
;YPEGTTVQIKELAERNGIPKKFLELILLDLKNAGIVQSRRGVGGGYLLARHPEAVRSSEIIEAIEGPVVPLKVPRGRGRRLPREELSPAVFRLVRETSEAIEAALDRWTLADLAREEQEAAERRQRNLMYFI
;
A
#
# COMPACT_ATOMS: atom_id res chain seq x y z
N TYR A 1 -0.44 6.38 -15.71
CA TYR A 1 0.61 7.34 -16.10
C TYR A 1 1.68 6.58 -16.87
N PRO A 2 2.32 7.17 -17.90
CA PRO A 2 3.46 6.55 -18.56
C PRO A 2 4.57 6.25 -17.55
N GLU A 3 5.35 5.18 -17.77
CA GLU A 3 6.52 4.87 -16.94
C GLU A 3 7.45 6.09 -16.81
N GLY A 4 7.97 6.31 -15.60
CA GLY A 4 8.87 7.45 -15.32
C GLY A 4 8.19 8.82 -15.22
N THR A 5 6.87 8.91 -15.34
CA THR A 5 6.14 10.18 -15.13
C THR A 5 6.03 10.49 -13.65
N THR A 6 6.43 11.69 -13.24
CA THR A 6 6.27 12.18 -11.88
C THR A 6 4.92 12.85 -11.70
N VAL A 7 4.26 12.57 -10.58
CA VAL A 7 3.01 13.23 -10.19
C VAL A 7 3.27 14.16 -9.01
N GLN A 8 2.77 15.38 -9.08
CA GLN A 8 2.93 16.33 -7.98
C GLN A 8 2.07 15.91 -6.79
N ILE A 9 2.59 16.08 -5.59
CA ILE A 9 1.84 15.77 -4.37
C ILE A 9 0.58 16.63 -4.23
N LYS A 10 0.61 17.88 -4.71
CA LYS A 10 -0.56 18.77 -4.72
C LYS A 10 -1.68 18.17 -5.58
N GLU A 11 -1.34 17.69 -6.78
CA GLU A 11 -2.27 17.03 -7.68
C GLU A 11 -2.83 15.74 -7.07
N LEU A 12 -1.99 14.90 -6.45
CA LEU A 12 -2.44 13.69 -5.76
C LEU A 12 -3.38 14.00 -4.59
N ALA A 13 -3.06 15.02 -3.79
CA ALA A 13 -3.88 15.46 -2.66
C ALA A 13 -5.27 15.94 -3.12
N GLU A 14 -5.30 16.79 -4.16
CA GLU A 14 -6.55 17.33 -4.72
C GLU A 14 -7.43 16.24 -5.35
N ARG A 15 -6.84 15.35 -6.17
CA ARG A 15 -7.58 14.28 -6.86
C ARG A 15 -8.22 13.27 -5.90
N ASN A 16 -7.56 12.99 -4.79
CA ASN A 16 -8.01 11.95 -3.84
C ASN A 16 -8.70 12.55 -2.60
N GLY A 17 -8.82 13.87 -2.49
CA GLY A 17 -9.39 14.52 -1.31
C GLY A 17 -8.58 14.29 -0.02
N ILE A 18 -7.27 14.08 -0.14
CA ILE A 18 -6.38 13.77 0.98
C ILE A 18 -5.65 15.04 1.43
N PRO A 19 -5.65 15.41 2.72
CA PRO A 19 -4.85 16.54 3.20
C PRO A 19 -3.38 16.39 2.82
N LYS A 20 -2.81 17.41 2.15
CA LYS A 20 -1.44 17.35 1.63
C LYS A 20 -0.40 16.89 2.65
N LYS A 21 -0.44 17.42 3.89
CA LYS A 21 0.49 17.04 4.97
C LYS A 21 0.39 15.56 5.34
N PHE A 22 -0.82 14.99 5.30
CA PHE A 22 -1.00 13.57 5.58
C PHE A 22 -0.45 12.71 4.45
N LEU A 23 -0.70 13.11 3.20
CA LEU A 23 -0.12 12.45 2.03
C LEU A 23 1.42 12.54 2.02
N GLU A 24 2.01 13.62 2.53
CA GLU A 24 3.47 13.75 2.69
C GLU A 24 4.04 12.66 3.61
N LEU A 25 3.33 12.31 4.68
CA LEU A 25 3.74 11.23 5.59
C LEU A 25 3.69 9.87 4.89
N ILE A 26 2.55 9.55 4.24
CA ILE A 26 2.38 8.30 3.51
C ILE A 26 3.45 8.14 2.42
N LEU A 27 3.69 9.17 1.62
CA LEU A 27 4.69 9.13 0.55
C LEU A 27 6.12 9.04 1.08
N LEU A 28 6.39 9.56 2.27
CA LEU A 28 7.68 9.40 2.93
C LEU A 28 7.88 7.94 3.36
N ASP A 29 6.88 7.31 3.94
CA ASP A 29 6.94 5.90 4.35
C ASP A 29 7.13 4.97 3.15
N LEU A 30 6.34 5.18 2.09
CA LEU A 30 6.48 4.44 0.83
C LEU A 30 7.84 4.68 0.16
N LYS A 31 8.41 5.89 0.30
CA LYS A 31 9.76 6.20 -0.21
C LYS A 31 10.83 5.45 0.58
N ASN A 32 10.71 5.42 1.90
CA ASN A 32 11.64 4.71 2.78
C ASN A 32 11.59 3.19 2.53
N ALA A 33 10.42 2.65 2.18
CA ALA A 33 10.24 1.27 1.75
C ALA A 33 10.73 0.99 0.32
N GLY A 34 11.19 2.01 -0.42
CA GLY A 34 11.66 1.85 -1.80
C GLY A 34 10.55 1.56 -2.81
N ILE A 35 9.29 1.87 -2.48
CA ILE A 35 8.13 1.69 -3.37
C ILE A 35 7.98 2.89 -4.30
N VAL A 36 8.25 4.10 -3.80
CA VAL A 36 8.22 5.34 -4.59
C VAL A 36 9.56 6.07 -4.53
N GLN A 37 9.81 6.91 -5.52
CA GLN A 37 10.94 7.84 -5.56
C GLN A 37 10.44 9.27 -5.69
N SER A 38 11.24 10.22 -5.20
CA SER A 38 10.94 11.65 -5.29
C SER A 38 11.92 12.34 -6.24
N ARG A 39 11.41 13.13 -7.20
CA ARG A 39 12.22 13.99 -8.06
C ARG A 39 12.10 15.45 -7.62
N ARG A 40 13.23 16.14 -7.45
CA ARG A 40 13.29 17.57 -7.12
C ARG A 40 13.22 18.44 -8.38
N GLY A 41 12.84 19.71 -8.22
CA GLY A 41 12.83 20.71 -9.29
C GLY A 41 11.43 21.06 -9.81
N VAL A 42 11.37 21.97 -10.78
CA VAL A 42 10.13 22.35 -11.49
C VAL A 42 9.62 21.13 -12.25
N GLY A 43 8.36 20.75 -12.02
CA GLY A 43 7.80 19.49 -12.55
C GLY A 43 8.24 18.23 -11.79
N GLY A 44 8.90 18.38 -10.63
CA GLY A 44 9.19 17.29 -9.71
C GLY A 44 7.93 16.67 -9.11
N GLY A 45 8.10 15.66 -8.27
CA GLY A 45 6.99 14.90 -7.70
C GLY A 45 7.41 13.51 -7.29
N TYR A 46 6.43 12.61 -7.20
CA TYR A 46 6.64 11.20 -6.88
C TYR A 46 6.38 10.32 -8.10
N LEU A 47 7.13 9.22 -8.20
CA LEU A 47 6.94 8.16 -9.18
C LEU A 47 7.14 6.80 -8.49
N LEU A 48 6.66 5.73 -9.11
CA LEU A 48 6.98 4.38 -8.66
C LEU A 48 8.48 4.10 -8.85
N ALA A 49 9.09 3.48 -7.85
CA ALA A 49 10.50 3.09 -7.87
C ALA A 49 10.75 1.80 -8.66
N ARG A 50 9.72 0.98 -8.79
CA ARG A 50 9.72 -0.34 -9.46
C ARG A 50 8.40 -0.56 -10.18
N HIS A 51 8.39 -1.50 -11.12
CA HIS A 51 7.21 -1.85 -11.93
C HIS A 51 6.02 -2.27 -11.01
N PRO A 52 4.77 -1.85 -11.29
CA PRO A 52 3.64 -2.10 -10.38
C PRO A 52 3.33 -3.58 -10.12
N GLU A 53 3.69 -4.47 -11.05
CA GLU A 53 3.62 -5.94 -10.98
C GLU A 53 4.61 -6.51 -9.95
N ALA A 54 5.66 -5.76 -9.61
CA ALA A 54 6.62 -6.12 -8.58
C ALA A 54 6.27 -5.50 -7.21
N VAL A 55 5.19 -4.71 -7.11
CA VAL A 55 4.75 -4.09 -5.86
C VAL A 55 3.60 -4.89 -5.27
N ARG A 56 3.83 -5.65 -4.19
CA ARG A 56 2.75 -6.35 -3.49
C ARG A 56 1.98 -5.44 -2.55
N SER A 57 0.69 -5.70 -2.39
CA SER A 57 -0.17 -4.95 -1.46
C SER A 57 0.29 -5.11 0.00
N SER A 58 0.81 -6.28 0.36
CA SER A 58 1.43 -6.56 1.67
C SER A 58 2.55 -5.55 2.00
N GLU A 59 3.42 -5.26 1.03
CA GLU A 59 4.53 -4.31 1.19
C GLU A 59 4.05 -2.86 1.36
N ILE A 60 2.97 -2.47 0.66
CA ILE A 60 2.36 -1.14 0.81
C ILE A 60 1.78 -0.99 2.21
N ILE A 61 1.02 -1.97 2.69
CA ILE A 61 0.43 -1.94 4.03
C ILE A 61 1.53 -1.96 5.09
N GLU A 62 2.55 -2.81 4.94
CA GLU A 62 3.66 -2.87 5.88
C GLU A 62 4.45 -1.56 5.97
N ALA A 63 4.60 -0.85 4.85
CA ALA A 63 5.26 0.45 4.82
C ALA A 63 4.49 1.52 5.61
N ILE A 64 3.16 1.55 5.51
CA ILE A 64 2.31 2.62 6.08
C ILE A 64 1.91 2.31 7.52
N GLU A 65 1.41 1.11 7.77
CA GLU A 65 0.83 0.71 9.06
C GLU A 65 1.84 -0.03 9.95
N GLY A 66 3.01 -0.39 9.40
CA GLY A 66 3.95 -1.30 10.03
C GLY A 66 3.53 -2.76 9.86
N PRO A 67 4.19 -3.70 10.58
CA PRO A 67 3.91 -5.12 10.42
C PRO A 67 2.42 -5.41 10.61
N VAL A 68 1.81 -5.99 9.58
CA VAL A 68 0.40 -6.47 9.57
C VAL A 68 0.11 -7.40 10.76
N VAL A 69 1.17 -7.91 11.38
CA VAL A 69 1.17 -8.90 12.45
C VAL A 69 2.07 -8.43 13.59
N PRO A 70 1.54 -8.10 14.78
CA PRO A 70 2.35 -7.71 15.93
C PRO A 70 3.22 -8.86 16.49
N LEU A 71 3.03 -10.10 16.02
CA LEU A 71 3.80 -11.28 16.42
C LEU A 71 5.00 -11.61 15.52
N LYS A 72 5.22 -10.89 14.40
CA LYS A 72 6.50 -11.00 13.70
C LYS A 72 7.57 -10.41 14.60
N VAL A 73 8.51 -11.24 15.06
CA VAL A 73 9.72 -10.80 15.76
C VAL A 73 10.48 -9.90 14.78
N PRO A 74 10.53 -8.58 14.97
CA PRO A 74 11.20 -7.75 13.99
C PRO A 74 12.71 -7.86 14.20
N ARG A 75 13.48 -7.81 13.10
CA ARG A 75 14.91 -7.45 13.14
C ARG A 75 15.10 -5.92 13.41
N GLY A 76 14.19 -5.29 14.17
CA GLY A 76 14.09 -3.82 14.31
C GLY A 76 12.97 -3.36 15.25
N ARG A 77 12.70 -2.03 15.29
CA ARG A 77 11.95 -1.24 16.30
C ARG A 77 10.44 -1.56 16.49
N GLY A 78 10.03 -2.83 16.53
CA GLY A 78 8.69 -3.24 16.95
C GLY A 78 8.66 -3.67 18.42
N ARG A 79 7.56 -3.39 19.12
CA ARG A 79 7.34 -3.84 20.51
C ARG A 79 7.27 -5.37 20.52
N ARG A 80 8.18 -6.03 21.25
CA ARG A 80 8.06 -7.46 21.56
C ARG A 80 6.77 -7.68 22.35
N LEU A 81 5.90 -8.55 21.88
CA LEU A 81 5.06 -9.31 22.79
C LEU A 81 5.94 -10.45 23.32
N PRO A 82 6.29 -10.48 24.62
CA PRO A 82 7.05 -11.60 25.17
C PRO A 82 6.26 -12.89 24.90
N ARG A 83 6.90 -13.88 24.29
CA ARG A 83 6.31 -15.22 24.08
C ARG A 83 5.79 -15.82 25.39
N GLU A 84 6.32 -15.35 26.51
CA GLU A 84 6.02 -15.78 27.88
C GLU A 84 4.68 -15.25 28.43
N GLU A 85 4.06 -14.23 27.81
CA GLU A 85 2.82 -13.62 28.30
C GLU A 85 1.54 -14.14 27.62
N LEU A 86 1.66 -14.90 26.53
CA LEU A 86 0.52 -15.40 25.77
C LEU A 86 0.33 -16.90 25.96
N SER A 87 -0.93 -17.31 26.20
CA SER A 87 -1.32 -18.71 26.13
C SER A 87 -0.94 -19.32 24.77
N PRO A 88 -0.42 -20.56 24.72
CA PRO A 88 -0.08 -21.23 23.46
C PRO A 88 -1.25 -21.28 22.46
N ALA A 89 -2.49 -21.36 22.95
CA ALA A 89 -3.68 -21.34 22.11
C ALA A 89 -3.90 -19.96 21.46
N VAL A 90 -3.73 -18.89 22.23
CA VAL A 90 -3.85 -17.50 21.73
C VAL A 90 -2.73 -17.19 20.74
N PHE A 91 -1.50 -17.58 21.05
CA PHE A 91 -0.37 -17.41 20.13
C PHE A 91 -0.61 -18.11 18.79
N ARG A 92 -1.12 -19.35 18.82
CA ARG A 92 -1.45 -20.10 17.61
C ARG A 92 -2.54 -19.39 16.78
N LEU A 93 -3.63 -18.98 17.42
CA LEU A 93 -4.74 -18.28 16.75
C LEU A 93 -4.28 -17.00 16.06
N VAL A 94 -3.55 -16.14 16.79
CA VAL A 94 -3.07 -14.86 16.24
C VAL A 94 -2.11 -15.13 15.08
N ARG A 95 -1.17 -16.09 15.22
CA ARG A 95 -0.26 -16.47 14.14
C ARG A 95 -1.02 -16.95 12.88
N GLU A 96 -1.97 -17.86 13.03
CA GLU A 96 -2.75 -18.39 11.89
C GLU A 96 -3.57 -17.31 11.19
N THR A 97 -4.21 -16.42 11.96
CA THR A 97 -4.96 -15.28 11.43
C THR A 97 -4.04 -14.35 10.64
N SER A 98 -2.88 -14.05 11.23
CA SER A 98 -1.87 -13.20 10.64
C SER A 98 -1.29 -13.74 9.34
N GLU A 99 -0.99 -15.05 9.29
CA GLU A 99 -0.55 -15.73 8.06
C GLU A 99 -1.64 -15.68 6.99
N ALA A 100 -2.91 -15.81 7.37
CA ALA A 100 -4.02 -15.72 6.43
C ALA A 100 -4.19 -14.30 5.85
N ILE A 101 -4.06 -13.25 6.67
CA ILE A 101 -4.12 -11.85 6.22
C ILE A 101 -2.94 -11.56 5.28
N GLU A 102 -1.72 -11.93 5.67
CA GLU A 102 -0.53 -11.74 4.84
C GLU A 102 -0.69 -12.46 3.50
N ALA A 103 -1.09 -13.73 3.51
CA ALA A 103 -1.33 -14.49 2.29
C ALA A 103 -2.49 -13.94 1.43
N ALA A 104 -3.43 -13.19 2.00
CA ALA A 104 -4.47 -12.50 1.24
C ALA A 104 -3.92 -11.24 0.56
N LEU A 105 -3.18 -10.41 1.30
CA LEU A 105 -2.55 -9.19 0.79
C LEU A 105 -1.48 -9.50 -0.27
N ASP A 106 -0.71 -10.57 -0.07
CA ASP A 106 0.42 -10.92 -0.93
C ASP A 106 -0.03 -11.37 -2.32
N ARG A 107 -1.27 -11.84 -2.47
CA ARG A 107 -1.83 -12.26 -3.77
C ARG A 107 -2.01 -11.11 -4.76
N TRP A 108 -2.13 -9.89 -4.28
CA TRP A 108 -2.46 -8.74 -5.11
C TRP A 108 -1.25 -7.84 -5.29
N THR A 109 -0.93 -7.54 -6.55
CA THR A 109 0.03 -6.50 -6.89
C THR A 109 -0.67 -5.15 -7.11
N LEU A 110 0.09 -4.06 -7.08
CA LEU A 110 -0.43 -2.73 -7.42
C LEU A 110 -0.99 -2.71 -8.85
N ALA A 111 -0.40 -3.49 -9.77
CA ALA A 111 -0.92 -3.65 -11.13
C ALA A 111 -2.29 -4.34 -11.15
N ASP A 112 -2.48 -5.38 -10.35
CA ASP A 112 -3.77 -6.08 -10.27
C ASP A 112 -4.88 -5.17 -9.73
N LEU A 113 -4.57 -4.40 -8.68
CA LEU A 113 -5.51 -3.41 -8.13
C LEU A 113 -5.86 -2.32 -9.16
N ALA A 114 -4.85 -1.80 -9.87
CA ALA A 114 -5.07 -0.78 -10.89
C ALA A 114 -5.94 -1.30 -12.05
N ARG A 115 -5.75 -2.56 -12.45
CA ARG A 115 -6.56 -3.22 -13.47
C ARG A 115 -8.01 -3.39 -13.03
N GLU A 116 -8.24 -3.87 -11.80
CA GLU A 116 -9.59 -4.05 -11.26
C GLU A 116 -10.36 -2.73 -11.20
N GLU A 117 -9.71 -1.64 -10.78
CA GLU A 117 -10.33 -0.30 -10.77
C GLU A 117 -10.67 0.22 -12.16
N GLN A 118 -9.82 -0.01 -13.16
CA GLN A 118 -10.11 0.35 -14.56
C GLN A 118 -11.32 -0.42 -15.09
N GLU A 119 -11.35 -1.74 -14.89
CA GLU A 119 -12.48 -2.57 -15.30
C GLU A 119 -13.78 -2.17 -14.60
N ALA A 120 -13.73 -1.85 -13.30
CA ALA A 120 -14.88 -1.38 -12.54
C ALA A 120 -15.39 -0.03 -13.06
N ALA A 121 -14.49 0.90 -13.40
CA ALA A 121 -14.85 2.19 -13.98
C ALA A 121 -15.54 2.03 -15.34
N GLU A 122 -15.01 1.16 -16.20
CA GLU A 122 -15.63 0.87 -17.49
C GLU A 122 -16.99 0.20 -17.36
N ARG A 123 -17.15 -0.76 -16.43
CA ARG A 123 -18.44 -1.40 -16.14
C ARG A 123 -19.48 -0.38 -15.68
N ARG A 124 -19.10 0.57 -14.81
CA ARG A 124 -19.97 1.66 -14.38
C ARG A 124 -20.38 2.55 -15.55
N GLN A 125 -19.43 2.95 -16.40
CA GLN A 125 -19.71 3.79 -17.57
C GLN A 125 -20.62 3.10 -18.58
N ARG A 126 -20.38 1.81 -18.87
CA ARG A 126 -21.26 1.02 -19.74
C ARG A 126 -22.66 0.94 -19.18
N ASN A 127 -22.83 0.64 -17.90
CA ASN A 127 -24.15 0.58 -17.28
C ASN A 127 -24.89 1.92 -17.37
N LEU A 128 -24.21 3.04 -17.08
CA LEU A 128 -24.79 4.40 -17.23
C LEU A 128 -25.22 4.70 -18.67
N MET A 129 -24.53 4.16 -19.68
CA MET A 129 -24.84 4.34 -21.10
C MET A 129 -26.07 3.54 -21.56
N TYR A 130 -26.44 2.47 -20.84
CA TYR A 130 -27.65 1.67 -21.11
C TYR A 130 -28.92 2.21 -20.42
N PHE A 131 -28.80 3.23 -19.56
CA PHE A 131 -29.92 3.85 -18.84
C PHE A 131 -30.36 5.22 -19.40
N ILE A 132 -29.83 5.64 -20.55
CA ILE A 132 -30.18 6.88 -21.27
C ILE A 132 -30.76 6.49 -22.63
#